data_AF-A0A9P4H115-F1
#
_entry.id   AF-A0A9P4H115-F1
#
_cell.length_a   1.000
_cell.length_b   1.000
_cell.length_c   1.000
_cell.angle_alpha   90.00
_cell.angle_beta   90.00
_cell.angle_gamma   90.00
#
_symmetry.space_group_name_H-M   'P 1'
#
loop_
_entity.id
_entity.type
_entity.pdbx_description
1 polymer ?
#
loop_
_entity_poly.entity_id
_entity_poly.type
_entity_poly.pdbx_seq_one_letter_code
_entity_poly.pdbx_strand_id
1 'polypeptide(L)'
;MSTTANSDILLDAGLNSTEIMTLENYRFPANRLKKSLSKPGTQPLVLVSCGSFSPPTNLHLRMFEEAADYCEFETDFEVVGGFFSPVGDAYKKAGLASAQHRINMTRIAVEDSSSWIGVDPWEPLHREYLPTVKVLDHFDYELNEVMGGIQDSNGKKKRIHVALLAGADLIQTMSTPGLWASEDLSRILGHYGAFILERSGTDIDDALVSLQQYRDNIRVIPQLIQNDVSSTKIRLFRKRGKSIRYYIPDKVVDYIYEHGLYSDDEKKQADKGKEKETADAPGSSNAVTTS
;
A
#
# COMPACT_ATOMS: atom_id res chain seq x y z
N MET A 1 -26.85 14.15 13.17
CA MET A 1 -26.52 13.50 11.88
C MET A 1 -25.26 14.18 11.38
N SER A 2 -24.10 13.58 11.66
CA SER A 2 -22.81 14.13 11.24
C SER A 2 -22.52 13.61 9.85
N THR A 3 -22.62 14.44 8.82
CA THR A 3 -22.17 14.14 7.47
C THR A 3 -20.64 14.16 7.46
N THR A 4 -20.03 12.99 7.72
CA THR A 4 -18.62 12.70 7.43
C THR A 4 -18.43 12.75 5.92
N ALA A 5 -17.98 13.89 5.39
CA ALA A 5 -17.51 13.98 4.00
C ALA A 5 -16.30 13.04 3.81
N ASN A 6 -16.10 12.43 2.64
CA ASN A 6 -15.01 11.50 2.33
C ASN A 6 -13.75 12.23 1.78
N SER A 7 -12.69 11.51 1.41
CA SER A 7 -11.52 12.07 0.73
C SER A 7 -11.63 11.90 -0.79
N ASP A 8 -11.27 12.93 -1.55
CA ASP A 8 -11.22 12.90 -3.01
C ASP A 8 -9.76 12.69 -3.48
N ILE A 9 -9.55 11.74 -4.38
CA ILE A 9 -8.23 11.37 -4.92
C ILE A 9 -8.24 11.56 -6.44
N LEU A 10 -7.46 12.52 -6.94
CA LEU A 10 -7.23 12.82 -8.35
C LEU A 10 -6.24 11.86 -9.03
N LEU A 11 -6.71 10.89 -9.80
CA LEU A 11 -5.83 9.93 -10.46
C LEU A 11 -5.24 10.50 -11.77
N ASP A 12 -4.12 11.21 -11.69
CA ASP A 12 -3.51 11.97 -12.81
C ASP A 12 -2.19 11.39 -13.34
N ALA A 13 -1.92 10.09 -13.08
CA ALA A 13 -0.63 9.40 -13.27
C ALA A 13 -0.09 9.30 -14.72
N GLY A 14 -0.14 10.36 -15.53
CA GLY A 14 0.28 10.37 -16.93
C GLY A 14 -0.62 9.55 -17.87
N LEU A 15 -1.78 9.12 -17.38
CA LEU A 15 -2.83 8.43 -18.15
C LEU A 15 -3.90 9.47 -18.50
N ASN A 16 -4.36 9.47 -19.75
CA ASN A 16 -5.16 10.53 -20.39
C ASN A 16 -6.57 10.80 -19.77
N SER A 17 -6.87 10.37 -18.55
CA SER A 17 -8.15 10.66 -17.88
C SER A 17 -7.88 11.21 -16.48
N THR A 18 -8.37 12.43 -16.23
CA THR A 18 -8.39 13.07 -14.92
C THR A 18 -9.66 12.65 -14.20
N GLU A 19 -9.65 11.45 -13.62
CA GLU A 19 -10.78 10.96 -12.83
C GLU A 19 -10.53 11.22 -11.34
N ILE A 20 -11.45 11.95 -10.72
CA ILE A 20 -11.51 12.07 -9.26
C ILE A 20 -12.17 10.80 -8.74
N MET A 21 -11.44 10.02 -7.96
CA MET A 21 -11.95 8.86 -7.27
C MET A 21 -12.41 9.24 -5.86
N THR A 22 -13.60 8.77 -5.51
CA THR A 22 -14.28 8.92 -4.21
C THR A 22 -14.83 7.56 -3.80
N LEU A 23 -15.24 7.39 -2.54
CA LEU A 23 -15.89 6.13 -2.11
C LEU A 23 -17.18 5.83 -2.88
N GLU A 24 -17.89 6.84 -3.38
CA GLU A 24 -19.15 6.66 -4.11
C GLU A 24 -18.94 6.11 -5.53
N ASN A 25 -17.86 6.54 -6.18
CA ASN A 25 -17.54 6.10 -7.54
C ASN A 25 -16.44 5.03 -7.59
N TYR A 26 -15.90 4.63 -6.43
CA TYR A 26 -14.90 3.59 -6.29
C TYR A 26 -15.32 2.29 -7.01
N ARG A 27 -14.36 1.68 -7.69
CA ARG A 27 -14.49 0.36 -8.32
C ARG A 27 -13.23 -0.44 -8.01
N PHE A 28 -13.42 -1.68 -7.55
CA PHE A 28 -12.33 -2.58 -7.27
C PHE A 28 -11.49 -2.83 -8.54
N PRO A 29 -10.16 -2.61 -8.52
CA PRO A 29 -9.30 -2.66 -9.71
C PRO A 29 -8.94 -4.09 -10.13
N ALA A 30 -9.95 -4.87 -10.53
CA ALA A 30 -9.81 -6.29 -10.88
C ALA A 30 -9.16 -6.56 -12.25
N ASN A 31 -8.76 -5.53 -13.00
CA ASN A 31 -8.32 -5.66 -14.40
C ASN A 31 -7.03 -6.48 -14.60
N ARG A 32 -6.21 -6.61 -13.55
CA ARG A 32 -4.95 -7.39 -13.55
C ARG A 32 -5.09 -8.76 -12.88
N LEU A 33 -6.28 -9.14 -12.42
CA LEU A 33 -6.53 -10.46 -11.87
C LEU A 33 -6.60 -11.52 -12.98
N LYS A 34 -6.10 -12.72 -12.68
CA LYS A 34 -6.38 -13.90 -13.51
C LYS A 34 -7.89 -14.16 -13.54
N LYS A 35 -8.40 -14.57 -14.71
CA LYS A 35 -9.83 -14.88 -14.91
C LYS A 35 -10.19 -16.31 -14.50
N SER A 36 -9.22 -17.22 -14.57
CA SER A 36 -9.36 -18.63 -14.20
C SER A 36 -8.06 -19.16 -13.61
N LEU A 37 -8.15 -20.20 -12.81
CA LEU A 37 -7.00 -20.97 -12.35
C LEU A 37 -6.30 -21.64 -13.54
N SER A 38 -4.97 -21.66 -13.50
CA SER A 38 -4.14 -22.32 -14.52
C SER A 38 -3.82 -23.75 -14.10
N LYS A 39 -3.78 -24.02 -12.78
CA LYS A 39 -3.42 -25.31 -12.21
C LYS A 39 -4.61 -25.93 -11.48
N PRO A 40 -5.04 -27.15 -11.84
CA PRO A 40 -6.07 -27.86 -11.09
C PRO A 40 -5.63 -28.15 -9.64
N GLY A 41 -6.55 -28.02 -8.69
CA GLY A 41 -6.32 -28.38 -7.29
C GLY A 41 -5.67 -27.29 -6.43
N THR A 42 -4.99 -26.30 -7.02
CA THR A 42 -4.33 -25.21 -6.26
C THR A 42 -5.33 -24.28 -5.59
N GLN A 43 -4.93 -23.70 -4.46
CA GLN A 43 -5.70 -22.66 -3.78
C GLN A 43 -5.40 -21.30 -4.43
N PRO A 44 -6.40 -20.58 -4.99
CA PRO A 44 -6.17 -19.23 -5.51
C PRO A 44 -5.77 -18.29 -4.39
N LEU A 45 -4.78 -17.45 -4.66
CA LEU A 45 -4.20 -16.49 -3.71
C LEU A 45 -4.13 -15.09 -4.31
N VAL A 46 -4.56 -14.09 -3.55
CA VAL A 46 -4.25 -12.68 -3.79
C VAL A 46 -3.33 -12.18 -2.67
N LEU A 47 -2.20 -11.59 -3.07
CA LEU A 47 -1.23 -10.98 -2.17
C LEU A 47 -1.52 -9.48 -2.02
N VAL A 48 -1.69 -9.00 -0.79
CA VAL A 48 -1.97 -7.58 -0.51
C VAL A 48 -0.81 -6.97 0.26
N SER A 49 -0.13 -5.98 -0.31
CA SER A 49 0.90 -5.22 0.38
C SER A 49 0.37 -3.86 0.84
N CYS A 50 0.07 -3.75 2.12
CA CYS A 50 -0.28 -2.50 2.77
C CYS A 50 1.00 -1.75 3.18
N GLY A 51 1.09 -0.45 2.86
CA GLY A 51 2.29 0.30 3.19
C GLY A 51 2.25 1.77 2.82
N SER A 52 3.24 2.53 3.27
CA SER A 52 3.27 3.95 2.96
C SER A 52 3.61 4.21 1.49
N PHE A 53 4.56 3.47 0.90
CA PHE A 53 5.05 3.67 -0.48
C PHE A 53 5.39 5.13 -0.80
N SER A 54 6.23 5.75 0.04
CA SER A 54 6.61 7.16 -0.10
C SER A 54 8.12 7.35 -0.29
N PRO A 55 8.66 7.08 -1.50
CA PRO A 55 7.99 6.50 -2.68
C PRO A 55 8.01 4.95 -2.68
N PRO A 56 7.30 4.27 -3.59
CA PRO A 56 7.58 2.86 -3.90
C PRO A 56 9.02 2.70 -4.40
N THR A 57 9.59 1.51 -4.21
CA THR A 57 10.96 1.17 -4.61
C THR A 57 10.99 -0.16 -5.34
N ASN A 58 12.11 -0.46 -6.02
CA ASN A 58 12.27 -1.75 -6.70
C ASN A 58 12.20 -2.94 -5.73
N LEU A 59 12.53 -2.74 -4.44
CA LEU A 59 12.35 -3.78 -3.42
C LEU A 59 10.88 -4.13 -3.20
N HIS A 60 9.98 -3.15 -3.21
CA HIS A 60 8.54 -3.41 -3.05
C HIS A 60 7.99 -4.23 -4.22
N LEU A 61 8.42 -3.94 -5.44
CA LEU A 61 8.06 -4.73 -6.62
C LEU A 61 8.66 -6.14 -6.55
N ARG A 62 9.94 -6.25 -6.20
CA ARG A 62 10.62 -7.53 -6.05
C ARG A 62 9.95 -8.43 -5.01
N MET A 63 9.40 -7.86 -3.94
CA MET A 63 8.67 -8.62 -2.91
C MET A 63 7.48 -9.40 -3.45
N PHE A 64 6.76 -8.85 -4.44
CA PHE A 64 5.68 -9.57 -5.10
C PHE A 64 6.20 -10.74 -5.92
N GLU A 65 7.27 -10.54 -6.69
CA GLU A 65 7.87 -11.60 -7.52
C GLU A 65 8.44 -12.73 -6.65
N GLU A 66 9.16 -12.41 -5.56
CA GLU A 66 9.69 -13.42 -4.62
C GLU A 66 8.57 -14.22 -3.95
N ALA A 67 7.46 -13.57 -3.61
CA ALA A 67 6.30 -14.26 -3.03
C ALA A 67 5.57 -15.13 -4.05
N ALA A 68 5.48 -14.69 -5.30
CA ALA A 68 4.90 -15.48 -6.38
C ALA A 68 5.74 -16.73 -6.67
N ASP A 69 7.07 -16.59 -6.76
CA ASP A 69 8.00 -17.71 -6.92
C ASP A 69 7.91 -18.67 -5.72
N TYR A 70 7.91 -18.15 -4.50
CA TYR A 70 7.75 -18.99 -3.31
C TYR A 70 6.43 -19.77 -3.33
N CYS A 71 5.32 -19.14 -3.71
CA CYS A 71 4.03 -19.82 -3.82
C CYS A 71 4.06 -20.94 -4.87
N GLU A 72 4.69 -20.68 -6.01
CA GLU A 72 4.80 -21.58 -7.16
C GLU A 72 5.57 -22.86 -6.82
N PHE A 73 6.65 -22.76 -6.04
CA PHE A 73 7.56 -23.87 -5.77
C PHE A 73 7.39 -24.54 -4.40
N GLU A 74 6.95 -23.80 -3.38
CA GLU A 74 6.97 -24.27 -1.99
C GLU A 74 5.56 -24.44 -1.38
N THR A 75 4.51 -24.15 -2.13
CA THR A 75 3.13 -24.20 -1.63
C THR A 75 2.14 -24.79 -2.63
N ASP A 76 0.89 -24.96 -2.21
CA ASP A 76 -0.26 -25.32 -3.05
C ASP A 76 -1.06 -24.09 -3.53
N PHE A 77 -0.55 -22.88 -3.32
CA PHE A 77 -1.17 -21.65 -3.80
C PHE A 77 -0.87 -21.38 -5.29
N GLU A 78 -1.87 -20.90 -6.01
CA GLU A 78 -1.67 -20.21 -7.28
C GLU A 78 -1.94 -18.72 -7.07
N VAL A 79 -0.91 -17.88 -7.26
CA VAL A 79 -1.08 -16.42 -7.22
C VAL A 79 -1.91 -15.99 -8.44
N VAL A 80 -3.08 -15.42 -8.17
CA VAL A 80 -4.03 -14.93 -9.18
C VAL A 80 -4.06 -13.40 -9.26
N GLY A 81 -3.35 -12.72 -8.36
CA GLY A 81 -3.17 -11.28 -8.38
C GLY A 81 -2.36 -10.76 -7.19
N GLY A 82 -1.85 -9.55 -7.32
CA GLY A 82 -1.18 -8.80 -6.25
C GLY A 82 -1.65 -7.36 -6.22
N PHE A 83 -1.72 -6.75 -5.03
CA PHE A 83 -2.12 -5.36 -4.90
C PHE A 83 -1.22 -4.57 -3.96
N PHE A 84 -0.77 -3.41 -4.42
CA PHE A 84 -0.39 -2.34 -3.52
C PHE A 84 -1.65 -1.70 -2.93
N SER A 85 -1.66 -1.52 -1.61
CA SER A 85 -2.65 -0.72 -0.90
C SER A 85 -1.93 0.41 -0.14
N PRO A 86 -1.78 1.60 -0.75
CA PRO A 86 -1.11 2.72 -0.12
C PRO A 86 -1.89 3.23 1.09
N VAL A 87 -1.22 3.47 2.23
CA VAL A 87 -1.88 3.91 3.46
C VAL A 87 -2.62 5.24 3.29
N GLY A 88 -3.69 5.49 4.05
CA GLY A 88 -4.35 6.81 4.12
C GLY A 88 -3.51 7.91 4.79
N ASP A 89 -3.77 9.19 4.47
CA ASP A 89 -3.03 10.33 5.05
C ASP A 89 -3.30 10.54 6.55
N ALA A 90 -4.39 9.95 7.06
CA ALA A 90 -4.71 9.91 8.48
C ALA A 90 -3.68 9.14 9.33
N TYR A 91 -2.80 8.35 8.72
CA TYR A 91 -1.71 7.66 9.39
C TYR A 91 -0.68 8.61 10.03
N LYS A 92 -0.60 9.88 9.57
CA LYS A 92 0.20 10.98 10.17
C LYS A 92 1.70 10.67 10.38
N LYS A 93 2.28 9.70 9.67
CA LYS A 93 3.72 9.45 9.71
C LYS A 93 4.48 10.61 9.08
N ALA A 94 5.50 11.10 9.79
CA ALA A 94 6.26 12.26 9.35
C ALA A 94 7.01 12.00 8.02
N GLY A 95 6.94 12.98 7.12
CA GLY A 95 7.67 12.98 5.85
C GLY A 95 7.09 12.08 4.76
N LEU A 96 5.82 11.69 4.87
CA LEU A 96 5.08 11.06 3.77
C LEU A 96 4.59 12.14 2.79
N ALA A 97 4.71 11.85 1.48
CA ALA A 97 3.95 12.56 0.47
C ALA A 97 2.44 12.29 0.63
N SER A 98 1.59 13.13 0.08
CA SER A 98 0.13 12.92 0.10
C SER A 98 -0.24 11.55 -0.49
N ALA A 99 -1.36 10.99 -0.03
CA ALA A 99 -1.89 9.72 -0.53
C ALA A 99 -2.01 9.75 -2.06
N GLN A 100 -2.43 10.90 -2.59
CA GLN A 100 -2.50 11.13 -4.02
C GLN A 100 -1.20 10.79 -4.75
N HIS A 101 -0.10 11.43 -4.36
CA HIS A 101 1.19 11.18 -5.02
C HIS A 101 1.62 9.73 -4.85
N ARG A 102 1.35 9.11 -3.70
CA ARG A 102 1.74 7.71 -3.41
C ARG A 102 0.95 6.71 -4.26
N ILE A 103 -0.33 6.95 -4.48
CA ILE A 103 -1.17 6.17 -5.41
C ILE A 103 -0.66 6.33 -6.85
N ASN A 104 -0.38 7.56 -7.28
CA ASN A 104 0.14 7.79 -8.62
C ASN A 104 1.50 7.13 -8.84
N MET A 105 2.44 7.29 -7.92
CA MET A 105 3.75 6.66 -8.01
C MET A 105 3.65 5.12 -8.01
N THR A 106 2.75 4.53 -7.22
CA THR A 106 2.56 3.06 -7.22
C THR A 106 1.92 2.58 -8.52
N ARG A 107 0.96 3.31 -9.10
CA ARG A 107 0.38 3.00 -10.41
C ARG A 107 1.43 3.07 -11.51
N ILE A 108 2.20 4.16 -11.55
CA ILE A 108 3.32 4.36 -12.48
C ILE A 108 4.35 3.22 -12.35
N ALA A 109 4.64 2.78 -11.11
CA ALA A 109 5.61 1.73 -10.85
C ALA A 109 5.22 0.39 -11.50
N VAL A 110 3.93 0.07 -11.58
CA VAL A 110 3.42 -1.21 -12.09
C VAL A 110 2.88 -1.14 -13.52
N GLU A 111 2.62 0.07 -14.05
CA GLU A 111 1.86 0.25 -15.30
C GLU A 111 2.41 -0.59 -16.45
N ASP A 112 3.70 -0.40 -16.78
CA ASP A 112 4.37 -1.11 -17.87
C ASP A 112 5.22 -2.31 -17.42
N SER A 113 5.45 -2.46 -16.12
CA SER A 113 6.41 -3.42 -15.56
C SER A 113 5.76 -4.73 -15.09
N SER A 114 4.43 -4.75 -14.89
CA SER A 114 3.72 -5.90 -14.38
C SER A 114 2.36 -6.08 -15.06
N SER A 115 1.98 -7.34 -15.29
CA SER A 115 0.67 -7.73 -15.80
C SER A 115 -0.30 -8.22 -14.72
N TRP A 116 0.17 -8.42 -13.48
CA TRP A 116 -0.57 -9.11 -12.42
C TRP A 116 -0.65 -8.34 -11.09
N ILE A 117 0.14 -7.26 -10.96
CA ILE A 117 0.14 -6.38 -9.78
C ILE A 117 -0.68 -5.13 -10.07
N GLY A 118 -1.74 -4.91 -9.30
CA GLY A 118 -2.58 -3.71 -9.31
C GLY A 118 -2.31 -2.76 -8.14
N VAL A 119 -3.04 -1.65 -8.12
CA VAL A 119 -3.04 -0.68 -7.00
C VAL A 119 -4.48 -0.41 -6.61
N ASP A 120 -4.83 -0.70 -5.37
CA ASP A 120 -6.13 -0.39 -4.79
C ASP A 120 -6.05 0.88 -3.93
N PRO A 121 -6.72 1.98 -4.35
CA PRO A 121 -6.77 3.22 -3.60
C PRO A 121 -7.89 3.26 -2.54
N TRP A 122 -8.62 2.16 -2.27
CA TRP A 122 -9.75 2.15 -1.35
C TRP A 122 -9.42 2.68 0.06
N GLU A 123 -8.30 2.24 0.63
CA GLU A 123 -7.87 2.68 1.97
C GLU A 123 -7.77 4.21 2.07
N PRO A 124 -7.01 4.92 1.21
CA PRO A 124 -6.84 6.38 1.29
C PRO A 124 -8.06 7.21 0.91
N LEU A 125 -9.12 6.63 0.35
CA LEU A 125 -10.40 7.33 0.16
C LEU A 125 -11.12 7.59 1.48
N HIS A 126 -10.75 6.87 2.55
CA HIS A 126 -11.25 7.11 3.90
C HIS A 126 -10.46 8.24 4.57
N ARG A 127 -11.18 9.14 5.26
CA ARG A 127 -10.56 10.24 6.02
C ARG A 127 -9.94 9.81 7.33
N GLU A 128 -10.41 8.71 7.90
CA GLU A 128 -9.91 8.17 9.15
C GLU A 128 -8.84 7.11 8.90
N TYR A 129 -8.02 6.85 9.92
CA TYR A 129 -7.05 5.78 9.84
C TYR A 129 -7.78 4.43 9.82
N LEU A 130 -7.41 3.57 8.88
CA LEU A 130 -7.91 2.20 8.80
C LEU A 130 -6.84 1.20 9.25
N PRO A 131 -7.15 0.32 10.21
CA PRO A 131 -6.30 -0.82 10.52
C PRO A 131 -6.13 -1.75 9.31
N THR A 132 -4.96 -2.35 9.15
CA THR A 132 -4.65 -3.29 8.05
C THR A 132 -5.68 -4.41 7.91
N VAL A 133 -6.24 -4.90 9.02
CA VAL A 133 -7.28 -5.93 8.98
C VAL A 133 -8.53 -5.50 8.19
N LYS A 134 -8.91 -4.22 8.24
CA LYS A 134 -10.05 -3.70 7.48
C LYS A 134 -9.79 -3.64 5.99
N VAL A 135 -8.53 -3.42 5.62
CA VAL A 135 -8.10 -3.49 4.23
C VAL A 135 -8.17 -4.93 3.72
N LEU A 136 -7.68 -5.91 4.50
CA LEU A 136 -7.78 -7.33 4.13
C LEU A 136 -9.24 -7.82 4.07
N ASP A 137 -10.08 -7.38 5.00
CA ASP A 137 -11.53 -7.64 5.00
C ASP A 137 -12.20 -7.11 3.72
N HIS A 138 -11.83 -5.90 3.30
CA HIS A 138 -12.32 -5.30 2.06
C HIS A 138 -11.92 -6.11 0.82
N PHE A 139 -10.65 -6.52 0.72
CA PHE A 139 -10.20 -7.39 -0.38
C PHE A 139 -10.95 -8.71 -0.41
N ASP A 140 -11.13 -9.38 0.74
CA ASP A 140 -11.90 -10.64 0.81
C ASP A 140 -13.35 -10.44 0.36
N TYR A 141 -14.00 -9.36 0.79
CA TYR A 141 -15.35 -9.01 0.37
C TYR A 141 -15.45 -8.78 -1.14
N GLU A 142 -14.61 -7.93 -1.73
CA GLU A 142 -14.63 -7.64 -3.16
C GLU A 142 -14.36 -8.91 -4.00
N LEU A 143 -13.37 -9.71 -3.59
CA LEU A 143 -12.94 -10.90 -4.33
C LEU A 143 -13.93 -12.06 -4.22
N ASN A 144 -14.53 -12.27 -3.05
CA ASN A 144 -15.31 -13.47 -2.77
C ASN A 144 -16.82 -13.23 -2.72
N GLU A 145 -17.27 -12.08 -2.23
CA GLU A 145 -18.70 -11.77 -2.11
C GLU A 145 -19.22 -10.99 -3.33
N VAL A 146 -18.47 -9.99 -3.82
CA VAL A 146 -18.86 -9.21 -5.01
C VAL A 146 -18.55 -9.96 -6.30
N MET A 147 -17.32 -10.47 -6.45
CA MET A 147 -16.90 -11.20 -7.67
C MET A 147 -17.24 -12.69 -7.66
N GLY A 148 -17.61 -13.24 -6.49
CA GLY A 148 -17.94 -14.66 -6.32
C GLY A 148 -16.75 -15.61 -6.45
N GLY A 149 -15.52 -15.13 -6.25
CA GLY A 149 -14.28 -15.91 -6.40
C GLY A 149 -13.83 -16.09 -7.86
N ILE A 150 -12.89 -17.01 -8.10
CA ILE A 150 -12.30 -17.29 -9.41
C ILE A 150 -12.79 -18.64 -9.97
N GLN A 151 -12.89 -18.77 -11.29
CA GLN A 151 -13.25 -20.04 -11.93
C GLN A 151 -12.07 -21.02 -11.92
N ASP A 152 -12.34 -22.29 -11.59
CA ASP A 152 -11.40 -23.39 -11.80
C ASP A 152 -11.47 -23.95 -13.22
N SER A 153 -10.66 -24.96 -13.53
CA SER A 153 -10.63 -25.63 -14.85
C SER A 153 -11.95 -26.30 -15.25
N ASN A 154 -12.86 -26.51 -14.30
CA ASN A 154 -14.18 -27.12 -14.52
C ASN A 154 -15.31 -26.06 -14.54
N GLY A 155 -14.97 -24.77 -14.49
CA GLY A 155 -15.92 -23.66 -14.45
C GLY A 155 -16.56 -23.43 -13.07
N LYS A 156 -16.17 -24.17 -12.03
CA LYS A 156 -16.67 -23.98 -10.66
C LYS A 156 -15.96 -22.79 -10.03
N LYS A 157 -16.71 -21.95 -9.31
CA LYS A 157 -16.14 -20.86 -8.53
C LYS A 157 -15.43 -21.39 -7.28
N LYS A 158 -14.19 -20.95 -7.05
CA LYS A 158 -13.39 -21.22 -5.85
C LYS A 158 -13.11 -19.90 -5.13
N ARG A 159 -13.24 -19.93 -3.80
CA ARG A 159 -12.93 -18.79 -2.92
C ARG A 159 -11.44 -18.46 -3.04
N ILE A 160 -11.12 -17.20 -3.28
CA ILE A 160 -9.77 -16.65 -3.33
C ILE A 160 -9.29 -16.43 -1.91
N HIS A 161 -8.13 -16.98 -1.55
CA HIS A 161 -7.49 -16.67 -0.27
C HIS A 161 -6.78 -15.32 -0.39
N VAL A 162 -6.93 -14.48 0.62
CA VAL A 162 -6.24 -13.19 0.72
C VAL A 162 -5.15 -13.34 1.77
N ALA A 163 -3.93 -12.93 1.46
CA ALA A 163 -2.82 -12.92 2.43
C ALA A 163 -2.09 -11.58 2.42
N LEU A 164 -1.58 -11.19 3.59
CA LEU A 164 -0.73 -10.02 3.74
C LEU A 164 0.65 -10.30 3.14
N LEU A 165 1.17 -9.38 2.32
CA LEU A 165 2.54 -9.40 1.83
C LEU A 165 3.33 -8.23 2.43
N ALA A 166 4.37 -8.53 3.19
CA ALA A 166 5.16 -7.51 3.87
C ALA A 166 6.63 -7.87 3.98
N GLY A 167 7.46 -6.87 4.27
CA GLY A 167 8.84 -7.09 4.70
C GLY A 167 8.93 -7.42 6.19
N ALA A 168 10.04 -8.02 6.58
CA ALA A 168 10.35 -8.39 7.98
C ALA A 168 10.19 -7.26 9.00
N ASP A 169 10.35 -5.99 8.61
CA ASP A 169 10.14 -4.87 9.54
C ASP A 169 8.70 -4.80 10.06
N LEU A 170 7.70 -5.24 9.27
CA LEU A 170 6.30 -5.23 9.71
C LEU A 170 6.04 -6.31 10.75
N ILE A 171 6.58 -7.53 10.55
CA ILE A 171 6.39 -8.64 11.50
C ILE A 171 6.98 -8.30 12.87
N GLN A 172 8.10 -7.57 12.92
CA GLN A 172 8.67 -7.05 14.17
C GLN A 172 7.73 -6.08 14.90
N THR A 173 6.99 -5.24 14.17
CA THR A 173 5.97 -4.38 14.83
C THR A 173 4.80 -5.20 15.36
N MET A 174 4.41 -6.27 14.64
CA MET A 174 3.33 -7.17 15.06
C MET A 174 3.69 -7.97 16.31
N SER A 175 4.97 -8.29 16.51
CA SER A 175 5.46 -8.92 17.74
C SER A 175 5.66 -7.95 18.90
N THR A 176 5.58 -6.63 18.67
CA THR A 176 5.78 -5.63 19.72
C THR A 176 4.48 -5.38 20.49
N PRO A 177 4.44 -5.63 21.82
CA PRO A 177 3.22 -5.46 22.62
C PRO A 177 2.65 -4.04 22.54
N GLY A 178 1.32 -3.95 22.36
CA GLY A 178 0.59 -2.68 22.37
C GLY A 178 0.61 -1.87 21.07
N LEU A 179 1.36 -2.30 20.04
CA LEU A 179 1.32 -1.65 18.71
C LEU A 179 0.15 -2.13 17.84
N TRP A 180 -0.34 -3.34 18.08
CA TRP A 180 -1.45 -3.94 17.35
C TRP A 180 -2.51 -4.44 18.32
N ALA A 181 -3.79 -4.29 17.97
CA ALA A 181 -4.88 -4.93 18.70
C ALA A 181 -4.75 -6.46 18.55
N SER A 182 -5.01 -7.19 19.64
CA SER A 182 -4.83 -8.65 19.64
C SER A 182 -5.84 -9.34 18.72
N GLU A 183 -7.04 -8.78 18.62
CA GLU A 183 -8.11 -9.23 17.74
C GLU A 183 -7.72 -9.04 16.27
N ASP A 184 -7.09 -7.90 15.95
CA ASP A 184 -6.60 -7.61 14.61
C ASP A 184 -5.47 -8.59 14.23
N LEU A 185 -4.51 -8.84 15.13
CA LEU A 185 -3.46 -9.83 14.89
C LEU A 185 -4.02 -11.23 14.71
N SER A 186 -4.98 -11.63 15.54
CA SER A 186 -5.63 -12.94 15.42
C SER A 186 -6.36 -13.09 14.09
N ARG A 187 -6.95 -12.02 13.56
CA ARG A 187 -7.62 -12.06 12.26
C ARG A 187 -6.62 -12.02 11.11
N ILE A 188 -5.63 -11.14 11.14
CA ILE A 188 -4.59 -11.04 10.11
C ILE A 188 -3.81 -12.35 10.04
N LEU A 189 -3.19 -12.79 11.12
CA LEU A 189 -2.28 -13.94 11.13
C LEU A 189 -3.00 -15.27 11.32
N GLY A 190 -4.18 -15.30 11.93
CA GLY A 190 -4.95 -16.52 12.13
C GLY A 190 -5.87 -16.89 10.97
N HIS A 191 -6.39 -15.90 10.22
CA HIS A 191 -7.33 -16.15 9.11
C HIS A 191 -6.72 -15.90 7.72
N TYR A 192 -6.07 -14.76 7.52
CA TYR A 192 -5.47 -14.39 6.23
C TYR A 192 -4.05 -14.92 6.04
N GLY A 193 -3.29 -15.01 7.13
CA GLY A 193 -1.87 -15.32 7.08
C GLY A 193 -1.03 -14.21 6.44
N ALA A 194 0.28 -14.43 6.41
CA ALA A 194 1.23 -13.47 5.90
C ALA A 194 2.40 -14.14 5.17
N PHE A 195 2.85 -13.51 4.09
CA PHE A 195 4.10 -13.78 3.41
C PHE A 195 5.08 -12.66 3.78
N ILE A 196 6.17 -13.03 4.44
CA ILE A 196 7.14 -12.11 5.02
C ILE A 196 8.47 -12.26 4.31
N LEU A 197 8.85 -11.25 3.52
CA LEU A 197 10.16 -11.21 2.89
C LEU A 197 11.22 -10.81 3.92
N GLU A 198 12.24 -11.65 4.07
CA GLU A 198 13.40 -11.33 4.89
C GLU A 198 14.13 -10.08 4.40
N ARG A 199 14.77 -9.39 5.33
CA ARG A 199 15.56 -8.20 5.04
C ARG A 199 16.89 -8.26 5.76
N SER A 200 17.93 -7.78 5.09
CA SER A 200 19.25 -7.66 5.71
C SER A 200 19.18 -6.73 6.94
N GLY A 201 19.61 -7.25 8.09
CA GLY A 201 19.65 -6.50 9.36
C GLY A 201 18.37 -6.58 10.20
N THR A 202 17.40 -7.40 9.80
CA THR A 202 16.16 -7.62 10.55
C THR A 202 16.18 -9.03 11.15
N ASP A 203 16.28 -9.13 12.47
CA ASP A 203 16.13 -10.40 13.18
C ASP A 203 14.63 -10.75 13.28
N ILE A 204 14.23 -11.81 12.58
CA ILE A 204 12.85 -12.28 12.54
C ILE A 204 12.59 -13.37 13.58
N ASP A 205 13.62 -14.01 14.14
CA ASP A 205 13.45 -15.19 14.98
C ASP A 205 12.70 -14.83 16.26
N ASP A 206 13.10 -13.73 16.92
CA ASP A 206 12.41 -13.20 18.11
C ASP A 206 10.94 -12.84 17.83
N ALA A 207 10.66 -12.29 16.64
CA ALA A 207 9.31 -11.95 16.23
C ALA A 207 8.45 -13.21 16.02
N LEU A 208 9.02 -14.24 15.39
CA LEU A 208 8.35 -15.52 15.16
C LEU A 208 8.11 -16.30 16.46
N VAL A 209 9.03 -16.22 17.43
CA VAL A 209 8.81 -16.79 18.78
C VAL A 209 7.64 -16.10 19.46
N SER A 210 7.53 -14.78 19.36
CA SER A 210 6.41 -14.02 19.95
C SER A 210 5.07 -14.29 19.26
N LEU A 211 5.11 -14.71 17.99
CA LEU A 211 3.94 -15.01 17.15
C LEU A 211 3.77 -16.51 16.89
N GLN A 212 4.34 -17.37 17.74
CA GLN A 212 4.47 -18.81 17.47
C GLN A 212 3.12 -19.50 17.23
N GLN A 213 2.06 -19.02 17.88
CA GLN A 213 0.69 -19.52 17.70
C GLN A 213 0.14 -19.37 16.27
N TYR A 214 0.76 -18.52 15.44
CA TYR A 214 0.40 -18.30 14.04
C TYR A 214 1.44 -18.84 13.06
N ARG A 215 2.42 -19.61 13.53
CA ARG A 215 3.58 -20.06 12.73
C ARG A 215 3.17 -20.68 11.39
N ASP A 216 2.15 -21.52 11.37
CA ASP A 216 1.72 -22.23 10.15
C ASP A 216 1.10 -21.30 9.09
N ASN A 217 0.69 -20.09 9.51
CA ASN A 217 0.13 -19.06 8.64
C ASN A 217 1.13 -17.95 8.29
N ILE A 218 2.34 -17.98 8.85
CA ILE A 218 3.42 -17.03 8.53
C ILE A 218 4.44 -17.75 7.65
N ARG A 219 4.51 -17.36 6.38
CA ARG A 219 5.44 -17.89 5.39
C ARG A 219 6.60 -16.92 5.22
N VAL A 220 7.76 -17.29 5.74
CA VAL A 220 8.98 -16.49 5.60
C VAL A 220 9.64 -16.81 4.28
N ILE A 221 9.94 -15.77 3.49
CA ILE A 221 10.60 -15.88 2.19
C ILE A 221 12.03 -15.36 2.34
N PRO A 222 13.05 -16.23 2.22
CA PRO A 222 14.44 -15.82 2.29
C PRO A 222 14.83 -14.89 1.14
N GLN A 223 15.54 -13.81 1.45
CA GLN A 223 16.05 -12.90 0.44
C GLN A 223 17.41 -13.40 -0.08
N LEU A 224 17.41 -14.15 -1.19
CA LEU A 224 18.63 -14.70 -1.79
C LEU A 224 19.56 -13.62 -2.37
N ILE A 225 18.99 -12.54 -2.92
CA ILE A 225 19.73 -11.38 -3.42
C ILE A 225 19.41 -10.18 -2.55
N GLN A 226 20.42 -9.67 -1.85
CA GLN A 226 20.25 -8.55 -0.93
C GLN A 226 19.89 -7.27 -1.68
N ASN A 227 18.72 -6.71 -1.35
CA ASN A 227 18.29 -5.39 -1.79
C ASN A 227 17.74 -4.64 -0.57
N ASP A 228 18.49 -3.65 -0.10
CA ASP A 228 18.19 -2.90 1.12
C ASP A 228 17.71 -1.46 0.83
N VAL A 229 17.21 -1.22 -0.39
CA VAL A 229 16.70 0.09 -0.84
C VAL A 229 15.36 0.39 -0.19
N SER A 230 15.39 1.21 0.86
CA SER A 230 14.20 1.70 1.56
C SER A 230 13.76 3.08 1.06
N SER A 231 12.46 3.37 1.14
CA SER A 231 11.92 4.70 0.81
C SER A 231 12.59 5.82 1.62
N THR A 232 12.99 5.55 2.87
CA THR A 232 13.73 6.51 3.70
C THR A 232 15.09 6.87 3.09
N LYS A 233 15.85 5.89 2.56
CA LYS A 233 17.10 6.16 1.85
C LYS A 233 16.85 6.97 0.57
N ILE A 234 15.78 6.66 -0.17
CA ILE A 234 15.41 7.42 -1.38
C ILE A 234 15.11 8.89 -1.05
N ARG A 235 14.26 9.16 -0.05
CA ARG A 235 13.96 10.53 0.39
C ARG A 235 15.23 11.26 0.85
N LEU A 236 16.12 10.59 1.58
CA LEU A 236 17.40 11.16 2.02
C LEU A 236 18.32 11.51 0.83
N PHE A 237 18.41 10.65 -0.17
CA PHE A 237 19.22 10.89 -1.36
C PHE A 237 18.66 12.06 -2.18
N ARG A 238 17.34 12.08 -2.40
CA ARG A 238 16.67 13.18 -3.07
C ARG A 238 16.91 14.51 -2.36
N LYS A 239 16.74 14.54 -1.04
CA LYS A 239 17.01 15.72 -0.20
C LYS A 239 18.45 16.23 -0.34
N ARG A 240 19.42 15.32 -0.51
CA ARG A 240 20.85 15.64 -0.66
C ARG A 240 21.28 15.92 -2.11
N GLY A 241 20.34 16.03 -3.05
CA GLY A 241 20.63 16.24 -4.46
C GLY A 241 21.35 15.06 -5.14
N LYS A 242 21.33 13.86 -4.52
CA LYS A 242 21.88 12.64 -5.10
C LYS A 242 20.87 12.03 -6.07
N SER A 243 21.37 11.36 -7.10
CA SER A 243 20.52 10.58 -8.00
C SER A 243 19.80 9.45 -7.26
N ILE A 244 18.52 9.28 -7.56
CA ILE A 244 17.68 8.17 -7.10
C ILE A 244 17.34 7.19 -8.24
N ARG A 245 17.90 7.40 -9.44
CA ARG A 245 17.68 6.58 -10.62
C ARG A 245 18.21 5.15 -10.41
N TYR A 246 17.54 4.16 -10.99
CA TYR A 246 17.81 2.71 -10.87
C TYR A 246 17.59 2.09 -9.48
N TYR A 247 17.38 2.89 -8.44
CA TYR A 247 16.91 2.38 -7.14
C TYR A 247 15.38 2.20 -7.09
N ILE A 248 14.67 2.97 -7.91
CA ILE A 248 13.22 2.92 -8.10
C ILE A 248 12.92 2.99 -9.62
N PRO A 249 11.69 2.69 -10.09
CA PRO A 249 11.36 2.72 -11.51
C PRO A 249 11.57 4.11 -12.12
N ASP A 250 12.10 4.18 -13.34
CA ASP A 250 12.48 5.44 -13.99
C ASP A 250 11.31 6.43 -14.11
N LYS A 251 10.10 5.96 -14.46
CA LYS A 251 8.93 6.83 -14.53
C LYS A 251 8.50 7.39 -13.16
N VAL A 252 8.75 6.64 -12.07
CA VAL A 252 8.52 7.14 -10.70
C VAL A 252 9.56 8.21 -10.35
N VAL A 253 10.82 8.02 -10.78
CA VAL A 253 11.85 9.05 -10.67
C VAL A 253 11.35 10.33 -11.35
N ASP A 254 10.96 10.25 -12.62
CA ASP A 254 10.54 11.41 -13.39
C ASP A 254 9.35 12.14 -12.72
N TYR A 255 8.35 11.40 -12.24
CA TYR A 255 7.24 11.96 -11.45
C TYR A 255 7.71 12.71 -10.19
N ILE A 256 8.63 12.12 -9.40
CA ILE A 256 9.19 12.78 -8.21
C ILE A 256 9.94 14.07 -8.59
N TYR A 257 10.66 14.08 -9.72
CA TYR A 257 11.36 15.28 -10.20
C TYR A 257 10.38 16.36 -10.65
N GLU A 258 9.38 16.01 -11.47
CA GLU A 258 8.36 16.92 -12.00
C GLU A 258 7.54 17.59 -10.90
N HIS A 259 7.10 16.82 -9.90
CA HIS A 259 6.28 17.33 -8.80
C HIS A 259 7.10 17.90 -7.63
N GLY A 260 8.42 17.99 -7.74
CA GLY A 260 9.29 18.56 -6.70
C GLY A 260 9.32 17.78 -5.38
N LEU A 261 8.90 16.51 -5.39
CA LEU A 261 8.68 15.73 -4.18
C LEU A 261 9.97 15.43 -3.41
N TYR A 262 9.86 15.35 -2.08
CA TYR A 262 10.94 15.02 -1.14
C TYR A 262 12.15 15.97 -1.19
N SER A 263 11.94 17.21 -1.63
CA SER A 263 12.94 18.27 -1.63
C SER A 263 12.82 19.17 -0.39
N ASP A 264 13.88 19.92 -0.04
CA ASP A 264 13.82 20.91 1.04
C ASP A 264 12.82 22.05 0.75
N ASP A 265 12.44 22.25 -0.51
CA ASP A 265 11.52 23.30 -0.94
C ASP A 265 10.04 22.95 -0.72
N GLU A 266 9.69 21.69 -0.44
CA GLU A 266 8.32 21.30 -0.04
C GLU A 266 7.85 22.07 1.20
N LYS A 267 8.75 22.32 2.16
CA LYS A 267 8.44 23.14 3.34
C LYS A 267 8.14 24.60 2.97
N LYS A 268 8.88 25.16 2.01
CA LYS A 268 8.71 26.56 1.58
C LYS A 268 7.43 26.77 0.78
N GLN A 269 6.97 25.76 0.03
CA GLN A 269 5.69 25.83 -0.67
C GLN A 269 4.50 25.64 0.29
N ALA A 270 4.61 24.74 1.28
CA ALA A 270 3.59 24.58 2.32
C ALA A 270 3.41 25.85 3.19
N ASP A 271 4.50 26.55 3.52
CA ASP A 271 4.44 27.82 4.26
C ASP A 271 3.85 28.97 3.42
N LYS A 272 4.19 29.06 2.12
CA LYS A 272 3.57 30.04 1.21
C LYS A 272 2.08 29.81 0.96
N GLY A 273 1.63 28.56 0.97
CA GLY A 273 0.21 28.20 0.87
C GLY A 273 -0.59 28.66 2.09
N LYS A 274 -0.03 28.49 3.29
CA LYS A 274 -0.63 28.98 4.54
C LYS A 274 -0.67 30.50 4.64
N GLU A 275 0.38 31.21 4.18
CA GLU A 275 0.37 32.69 4.15
C GLU A 275 -0.73 33.24 3.24
N LYS A 276 -1.03 32.57 2.12
CA LYS A 276 -2.13 32.96 1.22
C LYS A 276 -3.51 32.69 1.83
N GLU A 277 -3.72 31.59 2.55
CA GLU A 277 -4.99 31.33 3.23
C GLU A 277 -5.29 32.32 4.37
N THR A 278 -4.26 32.84 5.05
CA THR A 278 -4.45 33.89 6.07
C THR A 278 -4.69 35.29 5.51
N ALA A 279 -4.42 35.53 4.23
CA ALA A 279 -4.57 36.85 3.61
C ALA A 279 -6.00 37.16 3.12
N ASP A 280 -6.88 36.15 3.00
CA ASP A 280 -8.24 36.29 2.47
C ASP A 280 -9.36 36.23 3.54
N ALA A 281 -9.05 36.48 4.81
CA ALA A 281 -10.06 36.68 5.85
C ALA A 281 -10.44 38.19 5.95
N PRO A 282 -11.70 38.59 5.69
CA PRO A 282 -12.11 39.99 5.80
C PRO A 282 -12.14 40.41 7.28
N GLY A 283 -11.32 41.42 7.62
CA GLY A 283 -11.25 42.00 8.95
C GLY A 283 -12.58 42.63 9.37
N SER A 284 -13.16 42.11 10.45
CA SER A 284 -14.26 42.75 11.18
C SER A 284 -13.69 43.89 12.03
N SER A 285 -13.94 45.13 11.61
CA SER A 285 -13.70 46.32 12.40
C SER A 285 -14.89 46.59 13.33
N ASN A 286 -14.71 46.39 14.64
CA ASN A 286 -15.60 46.95 15.65
C ASN A 286 -14.89 48.14 16.33
N ALA A 287 -15.33 49.35 16.00
CA ALA A 287 -15.03 50.54 16.77
C ALA A 287 -16.18 50.78 17.77
N VAL A 288 -15.86 50.74 19.07
CA VAL A 288 -16.69 51.26 20.14
C VAL A 288 -15.88 52.32 20.85
N THR A 289 -16.29 53.58 20.73
CA THR A 289 -15.87 54.67 21.62
C THR A 289 -17.10 55.26 22.26
N THR A 290 -17.14 55.14 23.57
CA THR A 290 -18.08 55.77 24.50
C THR A 290 -17.78 57.26 24.68
N SER A 291 -18.88 57.98 24.94
CA SER A 291 -19.00 59.35 25.49
C SER A 291 -18.96 60.51 24.49
#